data_AF-A0A4S4A249-F1
#
_entry.id   AF-A0A4S4A249-F1
#
_cell.length_a   1.000
_cell.length_b   1.000
_cell.length_c   1.000
_cell.angle_alpha   90.00
_cell.angle_beta   90.00
_cell.angle_gamma   90.00
#
_symmetry.space_group_name_H-M   'P 1'
#
loop_
_entity.id
_entity.type
_entity.pdbx_description
1 polymer ?
#
loop_
_entity_poly.entity_id
_entity_poly.type
_entity_poly.pdbx_seq_one_letter_code
_entity_poly.pdbx_strand_id
1 'polypeptide(L)'
;MVKLVYFAWVREKIGKDEEELELPATVKTGADLIAHLASLGEEYAEALQFPNAIRIAINMEHAEHDEPIAGAREIGLFPPMTGG
;
A
#
# COMPACT_ATOMS: atom_id res chain seq x y z
N MET A 1 7.57 -6.89 -11.24
CA MET A 1 7.24 -7.10 -9.82
C MET A 1 7.66 -5.86 -9.05
N VAL A 2 6.84 -5.44 -8.09
CA VAL A 2 7.14 -4.36 -7.15
C VAL A 2 7.16 -4.96 -5.74
N LYS A 3 8.07 -4.48 -4.89
CA LYS A 3 8.10 -4.85 -3.49
C LYS A 3 7.09 -3.99 -2.71
N LEU A 4 6.20 -4.62 -1.97
CA LEU A 4 5.27 -3.96 -1.05
C LEU A 4 5.76 -4.20 0.38
N VAL A 5 5.83 -3.13 1.17
CA VAL A 5 6.24 -3.20 2.59
C VAL A 5 5.12 -2.63 3.44
N TYR A 6 4.69 -3.38 4.45
CA TYR A 6 3.54 -3.02 5.29
C TYR A 6 3.99 -2.66 6.71
N PHE A 7 3.34 -1.67 7.31
CA PHE A 7 3.67 -1.23 8.68
C PHE A 7 2.45 -1.19 9.60
N ALA A 8 2.71 -1.28 10.91
CA ALA A 8 1.72 -1.16 11.97
C ALA A 8 0.46 -2.01 11.70
N TRP A 9 -0.75 -1.48 11.89
CA TRP A 9 -1.96 -2.30 11.75
C TRP A 9 -2.16 -2.87 10.35
N VAL A 10 -1.61 -2.23 9.31
CA VAL A 10 -1.71 -2.73 7.92
C VAL A 10 -0.98 -4.06 7.84
N ARG A 11 0.24 -4.10 8.36
CA ARG A 11 1.06 -5.32 8.49
C ARG A 11 0.39 -6.38 9.37
N GLU A 12 -0.13 -5.98 10.52
CA GLU A 12 -0.74 -6.90 11.48
C GLU A 12 -2.00 -7.57 10.92
N LYS A 13 -2.80 -6.81 10.15
CA LYS A 13 -4.01 -7.32 9.51
C LYS A 13 -3.69 -8.19 8.30
N ILE A 14 -2.78 -7.76 7.42
CA ILE A 14 -2.36 -8.54 6.23
C ILE A 14 -1.57 -9.79 6.64
N GLY A 15 -0.88 -9.77 7.78
CA GLY A 15 -0.07 -10.89 8.27
C GLY A 15 1.26 -11.07 7.53
N LYS A 16 1.69 -10.06 6.76
CA LYS A 16 2.96 -10.06 6.02
C LYS A 16 3.72 -8.77 6.32
N ASP A 17 5.02 -8.89 6.57
CA ASP A 17 5.92 -7.73 6.65
C ASP A 17 6.14 -7.09 5.26
N GLU A 18 6.30 -7.93 4.24
CA GLU A 18 6.51 -7.54 2.85
C GLU A 18 6.07 -8.63 1.88
N GLU A 19 5.87 -8.27 0.61
CA GLU A 19 5.67 -9.21 -0.49
C GLU A 19 6.08 -8.62 -1.84
N GLU A 20 6.29 -9.49 -2.84
CA GLU A 20 6.47 -9.07 -4.23
C GLU A 20 5.18 -9.33 -5.02
N LEU A 21 4.67 -8.30 -5.69
CA LEU A 21 3.42 -8.37 -6.44
C LEU A 21 3.63 -7.92 -7.89
N GLU A 22 2.96 -8.60 -8.82
CA GLU A 22 2.80 -8.11 -10.19
C GLU A 22 1.53 -7.27 -10.27
N LEU A 23 1.70 -5.96 -10.49
CA LEU A 23 0.57 -5.04 -10.59
C LEU A 23 -0.06 -5.08 -11.98
N PRO A 24 -1.40 -5.13 -12.08
CA PRO A 24 -2.07 -5.02 -13.37
C PRO A 24 -1.89 -3.61 -13.95
N ALA A 25 -1.93 -3.49 -15.28
CA ALA A 25 -1.73 -2.22 -15.99
C ALA A 25 -2.77 -1.12 -15.65
N THR A 26 -3.85 -1.49 -14.97
CA THR A 26 -4.87 -0.57 -14.45
C THR A 26 -4.41 0.15 -13.18
N VAL A 27 -3.40 -0.36 -12.47
CA VAL A 27 -2.88 0.25 -11.23
C VAL A 27 -1.79 1.24 -11.59
N LYS A 28 -2.13 2.53 -11.54
CA LYS A 28 -1.23 3.61 -11.98
C LYS A 28 -0.82 4.53 -10.85
N THR A 29 -1.67 4.67 -9.83
CA THR A 29 -1.44 5.55 -8.69
C THR A 29 -1.46 4.80 -7.36
N GLY A 30 -1.10 5.49 -6.29
CA GLY A 30 -1.23 4.98 -4.94
C GLY A 30 -2.68 4.62 -4.57
N ALA A 31 -3.66 5.42 -5.00
CA ALA A 31 -5.08 5.13 -4.80
C ALA A 31 -5.50 3.84 -5.52
N ASP A 32 -5.06 3.65 -6.77
CA ASP A 32 -5.34 2.43 -7.51
C ASP A 32 -4.73 1.20 -6.81
N LEU A 33 -3.53 1.36 -6.23
CA LEU A 33 -2.84 0.29 -5.52
C LEU A 33 -3.62 -0.13 -4.27
N ILE A 34 -4.07 0.83 -3.45
CA ILE A 34 -4.87 0.54 -2.27
C ILE A 34 -6.16 -0.19 -2.67
N ALA A 35 -6.86 0.31 -3.71
CA ALA A 35 -8.09 -0.32 -4.19
C ALA A 35 -7.84 -1.74 -4.72
N HIS A 36 -6.73 -1.95 -5.43
CA HIS A 36 -6.33 -3.28 -5.92
C HIS A 36 -6.03 -4.23 -4.76
N LEU A 37 -5.20 -3.82 -3.79
CA LEU A 37 -4.85 -4.66 -2.65
C LEU A 37 -6.08 -5.03 -1.83
N ALA A 38 -6.98 -4.09 -1.57
CA ALA A 38 -8.23 -4.35 -0.87
C ALA A 38 -9.13 -5.40 -1.55
N SER A 39 -8.91 -5.69 -2.84
CA SER A 39 -9.64 -6.72 -3.58
C SER A 39 -9.04 -8.13 -3.51
N LEU A 40 -7.82 -8.28 -2.95
CA LEU A 40 -7.09 -9.55 -2.95
C LEU A 40 -7.53 -10.55 -1.88
N GLY A 41 -8.23 -10.10 -0.84
CA GLY A 41 -8.67 -10.95 0.27
C GLY A 41 -9.30 -10.17 1.41
N GLU A 42 -9.90 -10.88 2.36
CA GLU A 42 -10.56 -10.28 3.53
C GLU A 42 -9.54 -9.55 4.42
N GLU A 43 -8.34 -10.11 4.60
CA GLU A 43 -7.27 -9.48 5.38
C GLU A 43 -6.83 -8.12 4.81
N TYR A 44 -6.76 -7.99 3.48
CA TYR A 44 -6.41 -6.73 2.82
C TYR A 44 -7.56 -5.73 2.89
N ALA A 45 -8.79 -6.20 2.65
CA ALA A 45 -9.99 -5.38 2.75
C ALA A 45 -10.12 -4.78 4.17
N GLU A 46 -9.86 -5.58 5.20
CA GLU A 46 -9.82 -5.10 6.58
C GLU A 46 -8.66 -4.13 6.86
N ALA A 47 -7.46 -4.43 6.36
CA ALA A 47 -6.28 -3.59 6.55
C ALA A 47 -6.43 -2.20 5.93
N LEU A 48 -7.12 -2.14 4.79
CA LEU A 48 -7.27 -0.96 3.95
C LEU A 48 -8.70 -0.38 3.99
N GLN A 49 -9.50 -0.76 4.98
CA GLN A 49 -10.91 -0.32 5.13
C GLN A 49 -11.08 1.21 5.19
N PHE A 50 -10.03 1.93 5.59
CA PHE A 50 -9.97 3.39 5.62
C PHE A 50 -8.94 3.90 4.61
N PRO A 51 -9.22 3.85 3.29
CA PRO A 51 -8.22 4.09 2.25
C PRO A 51 -7.59 5.49 2.36
N ASN A 52 -8.38 6.52 2.67
CA ASN A 52 -7.90 7.90 2.80
C ASN A 52 -6.95 8.12 4.00
N ALA A 53 -6.93 7.20 4.97
CA ALA A 53 -6.02 7.29 6.10
C ALA A 53 -4.66 6.66 5.78
N ILE A 54 -4.60 5.71 4.85
CA ILE A 54 -3.37 5.04 4.47
C ILE A 54 -2.41 6.07 3.88
N ARG A 55 -1.14 5.97 4.25
CA ARG A 55 -0.04 6.75 3.69
C ARG A 55 0.82 5.83 2.85
N ILE A 56 1.37 6.41 1.79
CA ILE A 56 2.17 5.71 0.80
C ILE A 56 3.56 6.33 0.79
N ALA A 57 4.57 5.47 0.67
CA ALA A 57 5.91 5.88 0.29
C ALA A 57 6.34 5.12 -0.96
N ILE A 58 6.87 5.81 -1.97
CA ILE A 58 7.43 5.24 -3.19
C ILE A 58 8.95 5.39 -3.10
N ASN A 59 9.68 4.28 -3.19
CA ASN A 59 11.15 4.27 -3.09
C ASN A 59 11.69 5.04 -1.87
N MET A 60 11.08 4.83 -0.69
CA MET A 60 11.38 5.48 0.59
C MET A 60 11.03 6.98 0.68
N GLU A 61 10.36 7.56 -0.31
CA GLU A 61 9.86 8.94 -0.27
C GLU A 61 8.34 8.96 -0.13
N HIS A 62 7.81 9.84 0.73
CA HIS A 62 6.36 10.00 0.86
C HIS A 62 5.74 10.43 -0.47
N ALA A 63 4.60 9.84 -0.80
CA ALA A 63 3.85 10.14 -2.01
C ALA A 63 2.36 10.34 -1.70
N GLU A 64 1.74 11.25 -2.44
CA GLU A 64 0.30 11.43 -2.44
C GLU A 64 -0.40 10.28 -3.19
N HIS A 65 -1.69 10.12 -2.93
CA HIS A 65 -2.48 9.02 -3.50
C HIS A 65 -2.66 9.08 -5.02
N ASP A 66 -2.57 10.26 -5.61
CA ASP A 66 -2.70 10.49 -7.05
C ASP A 66 -1.34 10.45 -7.78
N GLU A 67 -0.23 10.33 -7.05
CA GLU A 67 1.09 10.24 -7.65
C GLU A 67 1.29 8.91 -8.41
N PRO A 68 1.98 8.95 -9.56
CA PRO A 68 2.21 7.78 -10.38
C PRO A 68 3.20 6.82 -9.71
N ILE A 69 2.87 5.54 -9.66
CA ILE A 69 3.74 4.48 -9.10
C ILE A 69 4.56 3.74 -10.17
N ALA A 70 4.50 4.21 -11.42
CA ALA A 70 5.19 3.57 -12.54
C ALA A 70 6.71 3.54 -12.30
N GLY A 71 7.31 2.35 -12.37
CA GLY A 71 8.75 2.17 -12.13
C GLY A 71 9.15 2.15 -10.65
N ALA A 72 8.18 2.17 -9.72
CA ALA A 72 8.45 1.93 -8.30
C ALA A 72 9.11 0.56 -8.11
N ARG A 73 10.19 0.53 -7.34
CA ARG A 73 10.86 -0.71 -6.92
C ARG A 73 10.30 -1.20 -5.59
N GLU A 74 10.00 -0.25 -4.71
CA GLU A 74 9.44 -0.48 -3.39
C GLU A 74 8.31 0.52 -3.12
N ILE A 75 7.22 0.03 -2.54
CA ILE A 75 6.11 0.85 -2.07
C ILE A 75 5.78 0.47 -0.63
N GLY A 76 5.87 1.44 0.27
CA GLY A 76 5.48 1.30 1.67
C GLY A 76 4.02 1.70 1.87
N LEU A 77 3.25 0.88 2.59
CA LEU A 77 1.89 1.20 3.02
C LEU A 77 1.82 1.21 4.54
N PHE A 78 1.43 2.34 5.09
CA PHE A 78 1.40 2.53 6.53
C PHE A 78 0.25 3.42 6.95
N PRO A 79 -0.30 3.20 8.15
CA PRO A 79 -1.33 4.07 8.69
C PRO A 79 -0.82 5.46 9.06
N PRO A 80 -1.70 6.42 9.39
CA PRO A 80 -1.24 7.67 9.97
C PRO A 80 -0.47 7.34 11.26
N MET A 81 0.76 7.84 11.34
CA MET A 81 1.55 7.76 12.56
C MET A 81 0.79 8.50 13.66
N THR A 82 0.23 7.78 14.63
CA THR A 82 -0.24 8.38 15.88
C THR A 82 1.01 8.77 16.65
N GLY A 83 1.41 10.04 16.52
CA GLY A 83 2.57 10.56 17.22
C GLY A 83 2.43 10.40 18.74
N GLY A 84 3.49 9.90 19.36
CA GLY A 84 3.94 10.38 20.66
C GLY A 84 4.87 11.55 20.48
#